data_AF-A0A6A4UF19-F1
#
_entry.id   AF-A0A6A4UF19-F1
#
_cell.length_a   1.000
_cell.length_b   1.000
_cell.length_c   1.000
_cell.angle_alpha   90.00
_cell.angle_beta   90.00
_cell.angle_gamma   90.00
#
_symmetry.space_group_name_H-M   'P 1'
#
loop_
_entity.id
_entity.type
_entity.pdbx_description
1 polymer ?
#
loop_
_entity_poly.entity_id
_entity_poly.type
_entity_poly.pdbx_seq_one_letter_code
_entity_poly.pdbx_strand_id
1 'polypeptide(L)'
;MRPIKKNIALFLIFFSSIYAQNVSIKIDFTSNFYSQFQPGGVWYKQFNPYNVDGIKTYVMQSVSSTFSAFGISVSQSAGTLTAYVTSGGSGEYGKADEPVGAFVNGTANCNIYCNTFFDTTQYNSEIRIARGLAGTISHELGHILNSYHLYAYTNFNPNSSDWVYSNYYPKEVGGNWPAQPASNDNYYKHIMATGPWLFDSLRASNDRVFDNHSINAISFANSGGCYVTVDMVWGIRGKTVSLLNNVTIADDAKFYIAGDGYTHNLNGKTFSGGTIYQAGSVGGLAAKVKSGSTVKGLFPTIQPAINFASSGNTIELVSTTYSESPSISSKSNITLTGQGISSTVLNNGLYISNSSNISVSNMRLNNTISTVSCQGVSISSSNIPCATMLYDYYSSQNTLSNSSSGTEDQASYAVTSYGGTGTITSNIIRRFDAGVFLTSSASYYIGTGNTFCNNGYDIYSPSPSSASAVSNNYSYALPNSVHGNVTTSGTNGVCSLPKSSAIQQTEIVSSDSKLLKEADYKYLELLRKINDDSKKEKYDKVKYENDYSKLIDDYKNVLYKETDNQIVKAALTKLNYLYKAKEDKNAFTAYLNDLSSKNN
;
A
#
# COMPACT_ATOMS: atom_id res chain seq x y z
N MET A 1 7.23 -14.45 19.38
CA MET A 1 6.96 -15.20 20.63
C MET A 1 7.69 -16.55 20.58
N ARG A 2 8.08 -17.06 21.76
CA ARG A 2 8.81 -18.32 21.99
C ARG A 2 8.08 -19.55 21.42
N PRO A 3 8.77 -20.65 21.08
CA PRO A 3 8.11 -21.85 20.57
C PRO A 3 7.29 -22.52 21.68
N ILE A 4 5.98 -22.68 21.46
CA ILE A 4 5.10 -23.51 22.26
C ILE A 4 5.49 -24.97 21.97
N LYS A 5 6.51 -25.46 22.67
CA LYS A 5 6.94 -26.87 22.71
C LYS A 5 6.36 -27.63 23.92
N LYS A 6 5.37 -27.08 24.61
CA LYS A 6 4.72 -27.73 25.75
C LYS A 6 3.22 -27.67 25.54
N ASN A 7 2.63 -28.78 25.10
CA ASN A 7 1.31 -29.28 25.53
C ASN A 7 0.77 -30.45 24.69
N ILE A 8 1.45 -30.90 23.62
CA ILE A 8 1.04 -32.15 22.92
C ILE A 8 1.43 -33.40 23.75
N ALA A 9 2.51 -33.33 24.53
CA ALA A 9 2.92 -34.42 25.41
C ALA A 9 1.94 -34.70 26.57
N LEU A 10 1.07 -33.75 26.94
CA LEU A 10 0.16 -33.92 28.07
C LEU A 10 -1.15 -34.63 27.69
N PHE A 11 -1.49 -34.68 26.40
CA PHE A 11 -2.75 -35.29 25.94
C PHE A 11 -2.64 -36.78 25.59
N LEU A 12 -1.41 -37.29 25.42
CA LEU A 12 -1.12 -38.74 25.32
C LEU A 12 -1.26 -39.48 26.66
N ILE A 13 -1.35 -38.75 27.79
CA ILE A 13 -1.48 -39.35 29.14
C ILE A 13 -2.93 -39.80 29.42
N PHE A 14 -3.94 -39.32 28.69
CA PHE A 14 -5.32 -39.81 28.88
C PHE A 14 -5.63 -41.14 28.17
N PHE A 15 -4.68 -41.70 27.42
CA PHE A 15 -4.77 -43.06 26.86
C PHE A 15 -3.88 -44.08 27.60
N SER A 16 -3.14 -43.69 28.64
CA SER A 16 -2.05 -44.51 29.19
C SER A 16 -2.45 -45.54 30.25
N SER A 17 -3.72 -45.80 30.53
CA SER A 17 -4.09 -46.79 31.55
C SER A 17 -4.99 -47.93 31.08
N ILE A 18 -5.47 -47.92 29.83
CA ILE A 18 -6.31 -48.99 29.30
C ILE A 18 -5.93 -49.24 27.82
N TYR A 19 -4.92 -50.12 27.60
CA TYR A 19 -4.38 -50.61 26.31
C TYR A 19 -3.37 -49.71 25.55
N ALA A 20 -2.13 -49.61 26.04
CA ALA A 20 -0.99 -49.15 25.24
C ALA A 20 -0.49 -50.28 24.30
N GLN A 21 -1.09 -50.44 23.13
CA GLN A 21 -0.45 -51.20 22.05
C GLN A 21 0.62 -50.31 21.39
N ASN A 22 1.84 -50.84 21.22
CA ASN A 22 2.90 -50.18 20.47
C ASN A 22 2.50 -50.11 18.99
N VAL A 23 1.92 -49.00 18.56
CA VAL A 23 1.54 -48.80 17.16
C VAL A 23 2.79 -48.60 16.31
N SER A 24 2.92 -49.38 15.23
CA SER A 24 4.00 -49.28 14.25
C SER A 24 3.43 -49.50 12.85
N ILE A 25 4.03 -48.86 11.84
CA ILE A 25 3.55 -48.88 10.46
C ILE A 25 4.50 -49.71 9.60
N LYS A 26 3.96 -50.68 8.87
CA LYS A 26 4.61 -51.36 7.76
C LYS A 26 4.17 -50.69 6.46
N ILE A 27 5.10 -50.27 5.61
CA ILE A 27 4.79 -49.91 4.22
C ILE A 27 5.21 -51.08 3.33
N ASP A 28 4.23 -51.70 2.68
CA ASP A 28 4.42 -52.87 1.83
C ASP A 28 4.26 -52.49 0.36
N PHE A 29 5.39 -52.38 -0.35
CA PHE A 29 5.40 -52.19 -1.79
C PHE A 29 5.18 -53.54 -2.47
N THR A 30 3.97 -53.76 -2.97
CA THR A 30 3.55 -55.06 -3.54
C THR A 30 4.23 -55.36 -4.87
N SER A 31 4.21 -56.63 -5.32
CA SER A 31 4.64 -57.04 -6.67
C SER A 31 3.99 -56.20 -7.77
N ASN A 32 2.72 -55.82 -7.56
CA ASN A 32 1.94 -54.99 -8.47
C ASN A 32 2.50 -53.56 -8.60
N PHE A 33 3.05 -52.96 -7.54
CA PHE A 33 3.77 -51.69 -7.62
C PHE A 33 5.01 -51.82 -8.51
N TYR A 34 5.82 -52.87 -8.33
CA TYR A 34 7.02 -53.08 -9.15
C TYR A 34 6.69 -53.32 -10.62
N SER A 35 5.58 -54.00 -10.92
CA SER A 35 5.13 -54.23 -12.30
C SER A 35 4.91 -52.94 -13.09
N GLN A 36 4.61 -51.82 -12.42
CA GLN A 36 4.45 -50.52 -13.08
C GLN A 36 5.75 -50.00 -13.71
N PHE A 37 6.90 -50.42 -13.18
CA PHE A 37 8.23 -50.04 -13.63
C PHE A 37 8.89 -51.08 -14.55
N GLN A 38 8.20 -52.18 -14.90
CA GLN A 38 8.71 -53.22 -15.81
C GLN A 38 8.25 -52.97 -17.25
N PRO A 39 8.88 -53.58 -18.28
CA PRO A 39 8.44 -53.44 -19.67
C PRO A 39 6.94 -53.67 -19.85
N GLY A 40 6.23 -52.68 -20.40
CA GLY A 40 4.76 -52.70 -20.56
C GLY A 40 3.97 -52.11 -19.37
N GLY A 41 4.64 -51.87 -18.24
CA GLY A 41 4.11 -51.14 -17.10
C GLY A 41 3.92 -49.66 -17.40
N VAL A 42 2.98 -49.04 -16.68
CA VAL A 42 2.51 -47.69 -16.96
C VAL A 42 3.63 -46.65 -16.76
N TRP A 43 4.52 -46.87 -15.80
CA TRP A 43 5.63 -45.97 -15.46
C TRP A 43 6.93 -46.27 -16.22
N TYR A 44 7.02 -47.42 -16.89
CA TYR A 44 8.22 -47.89 -17.60
C TYR A 44 8.72 -46.95 -18.70
N LYS A 45 7.80 -46.27 -19.41
CA LYS A 45 8.17 -45.39 -20.53
C LYS A 45 8.59 -43.98 -20.09
N GLN A 46 8.19 -43.54 -18.90
CA GLN A 46 8.37 -42.17 -18.43
C GLN A 46 9.58 -42.00 -17.51
N PHE A 47 9.97 -43.06 -16.82
CA PHE A 47 11.05 -43.02 -15.84
C PHE A 47 12.14 -44.00 -16.27
N ASN A 48 13.38 -43.67 -15.97
CA ASN A 48 14.49 -44.59 -16.18
C ASN A 48 14.14 -45.87 -15.38
N PRO A 49 14.06 -47.07 -16.00
CA PRO A 49 13.51 -48.28 -15.39
C PRO A 49 14.20 -48.75 -14.09
N TYR A 50 15.26 -48.05 -13.65
CA TYR A 50 16.06 -48.35 -12.48
C TYR A 50 15.81 -47.45 -11.26
N ASN A 51 14.91 -46.46 -11.29
CA ASN A 51 14.71 -45.57 -10.12
C ASN A 51 13.52 -45.94 -9.19
N VAL A 52 13.01 -47.17 -9.27
CA VAL A 52 11.99 -47.65 -8.33
C VAL A 52 12.49 -47.59 -6.87
N ASP A 53 13.77 -47.84 -6.64
CA ASP A 53 14.38 -47.80 -5.32
C ASP A 53 14.49 -46.38 -4.77
N GLY A 54 14.76 -45.37 -5.61
CA GLY A 54 14.75 -43.97 -5.18
C GLY A 54 13.36 -43.47 -4.79
N ILE A 55 12.31 -43.89 -5.52
CA ILE A 55 10.91 -43.58 -5.18
C ILE A 55 10.54 -44.24 -3.83
N LYS A 56 10.85 -45.53 -3.66
CA LYS A 56 10.62 -46.24 -2.39
C LYS A 56 11.34 -45.56 -1.23
N THR A 57 12.61 -45.21 -1.42
CA THR A 57 13.45 -44.58 -0.39
C THR A 57 12.85 -43.24 0.04
N TYR A 58 12.43 -42.42 -0.93
CA TYR A 58 11.80 -41.13 -0.64
C TYR A 58 10.46 -41.28 0.08
N VAL A 59 9.61 -42.22 -0.35
CA VAL A 59 8.34 -42.52 0.31
C VAL A 59 8.56 -42.93 1.76
N MET A 60 9.47 -43.88 2.00
CA MET A 60 9.83 -44.33 3.35
C MET A 60 10.30 -43.16 4.22
N GLN A 61 11.27 -42.38 3.75
CA GLN A 61 11.81 -41.24 4.50
C GLN A 61 10.74 -40.21 4.85
N SER A 62 9.85 -39.91 3.90
CA SER A 62 8.79 -38.91 4.08
C SER A 62 7.73 -39.37 5.07
N VAL A 63 7.28 -40.62 4.96
CA VAL A 63 6.29 -41.18 5.89
C VAL A 63 6.89 -41.38 7.28
N SER A 64 8.12 -41.91 7.38
CA SER A 64 8.87 -41.99 8.64
C SER A 64 9.03 -40.64 9.32
N SER A 65 9.39 -39.59 8.56
CA SER A 65 9.52 -38.24 9.12
C SER A 65 8.19 -37.66 9.60
N THR A 66 7.08 -38.04 8.98
CA THR A 66 5.74 -37.58 9.38
C THR A 66 5.31 -38.22 10.70
N PHE A 67 5.50 -39.53 10.83
CA PHE A 67 5.03 -40.30 11.98
C PHE A 67 5.99 -40.33 13.17
N SER A 68 7.27 -40.03 12.97
CA SER A 68 8.25 -39.91 14.06
C SER A 68 7.89 -38.82 15.07
N ALA A 69 7.22 -37.75 14.62
CA ALA A 69 6.70 -36.69 15.48
C ALA A 69 5.67 -37.19 16.51
N PHE A 70 5.03 -38.33 16.23
CA PHE A 70 4.04 -38.99 17.09
C PHE A 70 4.63 -40.20 17.83
N GLY A 71 5.95 -40.44 17.71
CA GLY A 71 6.61 -41.62 18.29
C GLY A 71 6.27 -42.94 17.61
N ILE A 72 5.66 -42.92 16.41
CA ILE A 72 5.26 -44.11 15.67
C ILE A 72 6.40 -44.48 14.71
N SER A 73 6.87 -45.72 14.79
CA SER A 73 7.91 -46.23 13.90
C SER A 73 7.31 -46.65 12.56
N VAL A 74 8.07 -46.43 11.48
CA VAL A 74 7.69 -46.82 10.12
C VAL A 74 8.80 -47.70 9.56
N SER A 75 8.43 -48.88 9.04
CA SER A 75 9.34 -49.91 8.54
C SER A 75 8.77 -50.57 7.27
N GLN A 76 9.59 -51.30 6.52
CA GLN A 76 9.13 -52.19 5.44
C GLN A 76 8.92 -53.63 5.92
N SER A 77 9.59 -54.03 7.01
CA SER A 77 9.65 -55.43 7.44
C SER A 77 8.52 -55.83 8.39
N ALA A 78 8.04 -54.91 9.21
CA ALA A 78 7.04 -55.19 10.24
C ALA A 78 6.28 -53.92 10.65
N GLY A 79 5.07 -54.12 11.17
CA GLY A 79 4.21 -53.07 11.67
C GLY A 79 2.89 -53.65 12.15
N THR A 80 2.25 -53.00 13.12
CA THR A 80 0.89 -53.35 13.57
C THR A 80 -0.17 -52.82 12.61
N LEU A 81 0.15 -51.79 11.81
CA LEU A 81 -0.62 -51.30 10.68
C LEU A 81 0.14 -51.55 9.38
N THR A 82 -0.56 -51.88 8.28
CA THR A 82 0.10 -52.04 6.96
C THR A 82 -0.48 -51.10 5.91
N ALA A 83 0.37 -50.33 5.25
CA ALA A 83 0.04 -49.56 4.05
C ALA A 83 0.55 -50.31 2.81
N TYR A 84 -0.37 -50.91 2.06
CA TYR A 84 -0.07 -51.62 0.82
C TYR A 84 -0.01 -50.64 -0.35
N VAL A 85 1.17 -50.46 -0.95
CA VAL A 85 1.33 -49.71 -2.19
C VAL A 85 1.19 -50.69 -3.36
N THR A 86 0.13 -50.54 -4.14
CA THR A 86 -0.30 -51.48 -5.18
C THR A 86 -0.81 -50.74 -6.42
N SER A 87 -1.04 -51.42 -7.55
CA SER A 87 -1.44 -50.81 -8.81
C SER A 87 -2.92 -50.94 -9.16
N GLY A 88 -3.76 -51.49 -8.28
CA GLY A 88 -5.15 -51.86 -8.62
C GLY A 88 -6.21 -51.08 -7.88
N GLY A 89 -6.75 -50.02 -8.49
CA GLY A 89 -7.97 -49.31 -8.06
C GLY A 89 -8.42 -48.36 -9.17
N SER A 90 -9.66 -48.48 -9.65
CA SER A 90 -10.20 -47.56 -10.67
C SER A 90 -10.77 -46.31 -10.00
N GLY A 91 -10.08 -45.17 -10.15
CA GLY A 91 -10.60 -43.85 -9.76
C GLY A 91 -10.31 -43.39 -8.32
N GLU A 92 -9.48 -44.10 -7.56
CA GLU A 92 -9.13 -43.75 -6.16
C GLU A 92 -7.62 -43.75 -5.95
N TYR A 93 -7.08 -42.77 -5.20
CA TYR A 93 -5.63 -42.69 -4.90
C TYR A 93 -5.19 -43.65 -3.79
N GLY A 94 -6.10 -43.93 -2.86
CA GLY A 94 -5.93 -44.86 -1.76
C GLY A 94 -7.27 -45.13 -1.10
N LYS A 95 -7.28 -46.13 -0.22
CA LYS A 95 -8.45 -46.58 0.54
C LYS A 95 -8.00 -47.25 1.83
N ALA A 96 -8.47 -46.78 2.97
CA ALA A 96 -8.40 -47.52 4.23
C ALA A 96 -9.39 -48.70 4.21
N ASP A 97 -8.91 -49.92 4.45
CA ASP A 97 -9.68 -51.17 4.25
C ASP A 97 -10.08 -51.90 5.56
N GLU A 98 -10.12 -51.18 6.69
CA GLU A 98 -10.68 -51.62 7.97
C GLU A 98 -11.28 -50.40 8.72
N PRO A 99 -12.08 -50.54 9.80
CA PRO A 99 -12.97 -49.47 10.23
C PRO A 99 -12.19 -48.19 10.53
N VAL A 100 -12.47 -47.13 9.75
CA VAL A 100 -12.01 -45.78 10.04
C VAL A 100 -12.35 -45.51 11.50
N GLY A 101 -11.35 -45.16 12.32
CA GLY A 101 -11.51 -44.97 13.77
C GLY A 101 -11.51 -46.22 14.68
N ALA A 102 -11.08 -47.39 14.20
CA ALA A 102 -11.02 -48.59 15.05
C ALA A 102 -9.93 -48.51 16.13
N PHE A 103 -10.34 -48.80 17.36
CA PHE A 103 -9.49 -49.41 18.37
C PHE A 103 -8.74 -50.59 17.70
N VAL A 104 -7.41 -50.53 17.61
CA VAL A 104 -6.61 -51.53 16.87
C VAL A 104 -6.70 -52.87 17.61
N ASN A 105 -7.61 -53.73 17.16
CA ASN A 105 -7.70 -55.12 17.58
C ASN A 105 -7.81 -56.00 16.32
N GLY A 106 -6.74 -56.00 15.50
CA GLY A 106 -6.70 -56.69 14.21
C GLY A 106 -5.76 -56.03 13.19
N THR A 107 -5.61 -56.67 12.03
CA THR A 107 -4.76 -56.30 10.88
C THR A 107 -5.28 -55.09 10.09
N ALA A 108 -5.38 -53.93 10.76
CA ALA A 108 -5.79 -52.70 10.10
C ALA A 108 -4.79 -52.30 8.99
N ASN A 109 -5.32 -52.04 7.80
CA ASN A 109 -4.52 -51.74 6.62
C ASN A 109 -5.17 -50.69 5.72
N CYS A 110 -4.33 -50.05 4.89
CA CYS A 110 -4.78 -49.20 3.78
C CYS A 110 -4.10 -49.63 2.49
N ASN A 111 -4.80 -49.44 1.38
CA ASN A 111 -4.32 -49.67 0.03
C ASN A 111 -4.07 -48.34 -0.66
N ILE A 112 -2.95 -48.22 -1.38
CA ILE A 112 -2.52 -47.02 -2.07
C ILE A 112 -2.31 -47.38 -3.53
N TYR A 113 -3.17 -46.84 -4.39
CA TYR A 113 -3.29 -47.24 -5.79
C TYR A 113 -2.37 -46.40 -6.68
N CYS A 114 -1.13 -46.83 -6.80
CA CYS A 114 -0.04 -46.09 -7.44
C CYS A 114 -0.27 -45.78 -8.93
N ASN A 115 -1.03 -46.60 -9.65
CA ASN A 115 -1.38 -46.37 -11.06
C ASN A 115 -2.18 -45.07 -11.28
N THR A 116 -2.93 -44.60 -10.27
CA THR A 116 -3.75 -43.38 -10.37
C THR A 116 -2.93 -42.08 -10.40
N PHE A 117 -1.64 -42.16 -10.04
CA PHE A 117 -0.72 -41.03 -10.17
C PHE A 117 -0.19 -40.88 -11.60
N PHE A 118 -0.37 -41.87 -12.47
CA PHE A 118 0.06 -41.78 -13.88
C PHE A 118 -0.85 -40.89 -14.74
N ASP A 119 -2.17 -40.95 -14.49
CA ASP A 119 -3.19 -40.36 -15.37
C ASP A 119 -3.34 -38.84 -15.21
N THR A 120 -2.34 -38.18 -14.62
CA THR A 120 -2.34 -36.73 -14.45
C THR A 120 -1.01 -36.14 -14.91
N THR A 121 -1.08 -35.12 -15.76
CA THR A 121 0.08 -34.35 -16.27
C THR A 121 0.95 -33.74 -15.16
N GLN A 122 0.50 -33.81 -13.91
CA GLN A 122 1.09 -33.14 -12.74
C GLN A 122 2.19 -33.96 -12.05
N TYR A 123 2.28 -35.26 -12.31
CA TYR A 123 3.29 -36.18 -11.75
C TYR A 123 4.32 -36.61 -12.80
N ASN A 124 4.84 -35.65 -13.56
CA ASN A 124 5.85 -35.87 -14.62
C ASN A 124 7.29 -36.10 -14.11
N SER A 125 7.49 -36.31 -12.80
CA SER A 125 8.80 -36.60 -12.23
C SER A 125 8.72 -37.59 -11.07
N GLU A 126 9.79 -38.37 -10.90
CA GLU A 126 9.93 -39.42 -9.89
C GLU A 126 9.72 -38.87 -8.46
N ILE A 127 10.28 -37.68 -8.18
CA ILE A 127 10.11 -36.99 -6.89
C ILE A 127 8.65 -36.60 -6.65
N ARG A 128 7.92 -36.17 -7.68
CA ARG A 128 6.51 -35.79 -7.54
C ARG A 128 5.63 -37.00 -7.28
N ILE A 129 5.89 -38.12 -7.96
CA ILE A 129 5.20 -39.40 -7.70
C ILE A 129 5.48 -39.86 -6.27
N ALA A 130 6.75 -39.86 -5.85
CA ALA A 130 7.13 -40.28 -4.50
C ALA A 130 6.47 -39.39 -3.41
N ARG A 131 6.34 -38.09 -3.65
CA ARG A 131 5.58 -37.18 -2.77
C ARG A 131 4.09 -37.49 -2.75
N GLY A 132 3.49 -37.74 -3.91
CA GLY A 132 2.07 -38.11 -4.02
C GLY A 132 1.75 -39.38 -3.25
N LEU A 133 2.58 -40.42 -3.43
CA LEU A 133 2.47 -41.69 -2.71
C LEU A 133 2.63 -41.48 -1.20
N ALA A 134 3.68 -40.78 -0.77
CA ALA A 134 3.92 -40.52 0.65
C ALA A 134 2.76 -39.76 1.32
N GLY A 135 2.25 -38.71 0.67
CA GLY A 135 1.13 -37.93 1.20
C GLY A 135 -0.16 -38.75 1.32
N THR A 136 -0.42 -39.62 0.33
CA THR A 136 -1.61 -40.49 0.33
C THR A 136 -1.49 -41.57 1.41
N ILE A 137 -0.32 -42.21 1.55
CA ILE A 137 -0.04 -43.16 2.64
C ILE A 137 -0.32 -42.49 4.01
N SER A 138 0.22 -41.30 4.23
CA SER A 138 0.03 -40.58 5.49
C SER A 138 -1.43 -40.20 5.76
N HIS A 139 -2.21 -39.88 4.72
CA HIS A 139 -3.63 -39.57 4.83
C HIS A 139 -4.46 -40.80 5.25
N GLU A 140 -4.34 -41.90 4.52
CA GLU A 140 -5.08 -43.14 4.81
C GLU A 140 -4.71 -43.72 6.18
N LEU A 141 -3.42 -43.69 6.55
CA LEU A 141 -2.99 -44.07 7.89
C LEU A 141 -3.54 -43.11 8.96
N GLY A 142 -3.69 -41.83 8.64
CA GLY A 142 -4.32 -40.83 9.51
C GLY A 142 -5.79 -41.14 9.82
N HIS A 143 -6.54 -41.70 8.85
CA HIS A 143 -7.90 -42.20 9.04
C HIS A 143 -7.91 -43.42 9.99
N ILE A 144 -6.99 -44.38 9.81
CA ILE A 144 -6.88 -45.57 10.66
C ILE A 144 -6.49 -45.19 12.09
N LEU A 145 -5.50 -44.31 12.25
CA LEU A 145 -4.99 -43.85 13.54
C LEU A 145 -5.91 -42.83 14.24
N ASN A 146 -7.03 -42.48 13.61
CA ASN A 146 -7.95 -41.42 14.03
C ASN A 146 -7.25 -40.06 14.33
N SER A 147 -6.02 -39.91 13.84
CA SER A 147 -5.17 -38.73 14.07
C SER A 147 -5.57 -37.60 13.13
N TYR A 148 -6.15 -37.95 11.98
CA TYR A 148 -6.69 -37.00 11.00
C TYR A 148 -7.87 -36.20 11.58
N HIS A 149 -8.80 -36.86 12.27
CA HIS A 149 -9.91 -36.19 12.94
C HIS A 149 -9.47 -35.45 14.21
N LEU A 150 -8.54 -35.99 15.00
CA LEU A 150 -7.98 -35.26 16.15
C LEU A 150 -7.23 -33.97 15.73
N TYR A 151 -6.57 -34.01 14.57
CA TYR A 151 -5.93 -32.84 13.96
C TYR A 151 -6.93 -31.82 13.41
N ALA A 152 -8.06 -32.29 12.85
CA ALA A 152 -9.13 -31.43 12.34
C ALA A 152 -10.02 -30.84 13.43
N TYR A 153 -10.16 -31.51 14.58
CA TYR A 153 -11.02 -31.11 15.69
C TYR A 153 -10.21 -30.85 16.95
N THR A 154 -10.07 -29.57 17.33
CA THR A 154 -9.33 -29.16 18.55
C THR A 154 -9.87 -29.76 19.85
N ASN A 155 -11.08 -30.34 19.85
CA ASN A 155 -11.72 -30.96 21.02
C ASN A 155 -12.43 -32.28 20.66
N PHE A 156 -11.81 -33.21 19.92
CA PHE A 156 -12.44 -34.49 19.55
C PHE A 156 -12.87 -35.35 20.77
N ASN A 157 -14.06 -35.95 20.67
CA ASN A 157 -14.83 -36.67 21.69
C ASN A 157 -15.46 -37.87 20.97
N PRO A 158 -14.81 -39.03 21.01
CA PRO A 158 -15.24 -40.23 20.29
C PRO A 158 -16.60 -40.79 20.75
N ASN A 159 -17.15 -40.27 21.86
CA ASN A 159 -18.42 -40.71 22.43
C ASN A 159 -19.61 -39.86 21.96
N SER A 160 -19.37 -38.79 21.19
CA SER A 160 -20.45 -37.98 20.63
C SER A 160 -21.03 -38.64 19.38
N SER A 161 -22.33 -38.90 19.38
CA SER A 161 -23.07 -39.38 18.21
C SER A 161 -23.01 -38.44 17.01
N ASP A 162 -22.57 -37.20 17.20
CA ASP A 162 -22.38 -36.22 16.13
C ASP A 162 -21.07 -36.46 15.36
N TRP A 163 -20.10 -37.12 15.98
CA TRP A 163 -18.74 -37.29 15.45
C TRP A 163 -18.45 -38.71 15.01
N VAL A 164 -19.31 -39.66 15.38
CA VAL A 164 -19.26 -41.06 14.94
C VAL A 164 -20.65 -41.53 14.48
N TYR A 165 -20.73 -42.36 13.43
CA TYR A 165 -21.92 -43.10 13.02
C TYR A 165 -22.31 -44.12 14.12
N SER A 166 -23.51 -44.68 14.03
CA SER A 166 -24.06 -45.62 15.03
C SER A 166 -23.24 -46.91 15.20
N ASN A 167 -22.36 -47.20 14.24
CA ASN A 167 -21.39 -48.30 14.25
C ASN A 167 -19.99 -47.86 14.72
N TYR A 168 -19.88 -46.69 15.38
CA TYR A 168 -18.66 -46.09 15.94
C TYR A 168 -17.60 -45.64 14.93
N TYR A 169 -17.95 -45.53 13.65
CA TYR A 169 -17.07 -44.97 12.62
C TYR A 169 -17.10 -43.44 12.72
N PRO A 170 -15.96 -42.72 12.71
CA PRO A 170 -15.96 -41.28 12.58
C PRO A 170 -16.77 -40.84 11.38
N LYS A 171 -17.67 -39.89 11.59
CA LYS A 171 -18.40 -39.25 10.50
C LYS A 171 -17.40 -38.39 9.74
N GLU A 172 -17.24 -38.65 8.44
CA GLU A 172 -16.71 -37.66 7.51
C GLU A 172 -17.47 -36.34 7.74
N VAL A 173 -16.74 -35.22 7.72
CA VAL A 173 -17.29 -33.93 8.15
C VAL A 173 -18.46 -33.52 7.25
N GLY A 174 -19.67 -33.83 7.69
CA GLY A 174 -20.88 -33.63 6.91
C GLY A 174 -21.27 -32.17 6.83
N GLY A 175 -21.07 -31.57 5.65
CA GLY A 175 -22.06 -30.66 5.10
C GLY A 175 -22.03 -29.19 5.51
N ASN A 176 -21.13 -28.67 6.35
CA ASN A 176 -21.00 -27.21 6.53
C ASN A 176 -19.65 -26.80 7.17
N TRP A 177 -18.57 -26.85 6.39
CA TRP A 177 -17.33 -26.11 6.64
C TRP A 177 -16.90 -25.38 5.35
N PRO A 178 -15.95 -24.40 5.43
CA PRO A 178 -15.47 -23.60 4.29
C PRO A 178 -14.84 -24.42 3.15
N ALA A 179 -14.61 -25.72 3.40
CA ALA A 179 -14.39 -26.72 2.38
C ALA A 179 -15.65 -27.60 2.30
N GLN A 180 -16.54 -27.31 1.36
CA GLN A 180 -17.46 -28.32 0.85
C GLN A 180 -16.80 -29.03 -0.34
N PRO A 181 -16.88 -30.37 -0.42
CA PRO A 181 -16.86 -31.04 -1.71
C PRO A 181 -18.09 -30.55 -2.49
N ALA A 182 -17.89 -29.85 -3.60
CA ALA A 182 -19.00 -29.57 -4.50
C ALA A 182 -19.38 -30.88 -5.20
N SER A 183 -20.59 -31.35 -4.96
CA SER A 183 -21.19 -32.47 -5.67
C SER A 183 -21.64 -32.02 -7.06
N ASN A 184 -20.74 -32.04 -8.03
CA ASN A 184 -21.12 -32.01 -9.43
C ASN A 184 -20.05 -32.71 -10.27
N ASP A 185 -20.43 -33.86 -10.81
CA ASP A 185 -19.95 -34.52 -12.02
C ASP A 185 -18.44 -34.77 -12.18
N ASN A 186 -18.08 -36.02 -11.92
CA ASN A 186 -17.11 -36.84 -12.64
C ASN A 186 -15.78 -36.18 -13.05
N TYR A 187 -14.72 -36.68 -12.40
CA TYR A 187 -13.28 -36.60 -12.68
C TYR A 187 -12.44 -35.70 -11.74
N TYR A 188 -11.49 -36.38 -11.08
CA TYR A 188 -10.35 -35.91 -10.29
C TYR A 188 -10.60 -35.49 -8.83
N LYS A 189 -10.49 -36.46 -7.91
CA LYS A 189 -10.30 -36.26 -6.47
C LYS A 189 -8.87 -35.79 -6.21
N HIS A 190 -8.64 -34.61 -5.63
CA HIS A 190 -7.30 -34.24 -5.17
C HIS A 190 -7.31 -33.53 -3.82
N ILE A 191 -6.50 -34.06 -2.89
CA ILE A 191 -6.16 -33.44 -1.61
C ILE A 191 -4.72 -32.92 -1.70
N MET A 192 -4.46 -31.72 -1.18
CA MET A 192 -3.10 -31.17 -1.04
C MET A 192 -2.71 -30.97 0.42
N ALA A 193 -1.43 -31.19 0.71
CA ALA A 193 -0.83 -31.08 2.03
C ALA A 193 -1.01 -29.68 2.66
N THR A 194 -1.50 -29.63 3.90
CA THR A 194 -1.57 -28.43 4.72
C THR A 194 -0.37 -28.35 5.67
N GLY A 195 0.69 -27.64 5.26
CA GLY A 195 1.91 -27.34 6.06
C GLY A 195 2.77 -28.57 6.42
N PRO A 196 3.94 -28.43 7.09
CA PRO A 196 5.12 -27.58 6.79
C PRO A 196 5.86 -27.95 5.49
N TRP A 197 5.30 -28.84 4.67
CA TRP A 197 5.96 -29.45 3.51
C TRP A 197 5.88 -28.62 2.20
N LEU A 198 5.14 -27.51 2.22
CA LEU A 198 5.05 -26.53 1.13
C LEU A 198 5.26 -25.13 1.70
N PHE A 199 6.20 -24.37 1.15
CA PHE A 199 6.36 -22.95 1.49
C PHE A 199 5.07 -22.17 1.16
N ASP A 200 4.76 -21.11 1.91
CA ASP A 200 3.55 -20.29 1.69
C ASP A 200 3.42 -19.80 0.23
N SER A 201 4.55 -19.50 -0.43
CA SER A 201 4.62 -19.13 -1.84
C SER A 201 4.27 -20.27 -2.82
N LEU A 202 4.56 -21.52 -2.45
CA LEU A 202 4.21 -22.73 -3.21
C LEU A 202 2.72 -23.08 -3.06
N ARG A 203 2.12 -22.81 -1.90
CA ARG A 203 0.66 -22.90 -1.72
C ARG A 203 -0.10 -21.87 -2.55
N ALA A 204 0.50 -20.69 -2.75
CA ALA A 204 -0.05 -19.61 -3.56
C ALA A 204 0.08 -19.81 -5.10
N SER A 205 0.85 -20.82 -5.55
CA SER A 205 1.22 -20.99 -6.97
C SER A 205 0.80 -22.33 -7.60
N ASN A 206 0.23 -23.28 -6.86
CA ASN A 206 -0.22 -24.56 -7.41
C ASN A 206 -1.71 -24.52 -7.84
N ASP A 207 -1.97 -24.85 -9.12
CA ASP A 207 -3.29 -24.83 -9.79
C ASP A 207 -4.44 -25.45 -8.99
N ARG A 208 -4.18 -26.49 -8.20
CA ARG A 208 -5.25 -27.23 -7.50
C ARG A 208 -5.90 -26.48 -6.33
N VAL A 209 -5.30 -25.41 -5.76
CA VAL A 209 -5.97 -24.62 -4.69
C VAL A 209 -6.98 -23.62 -5.27
N PHE A 210 -6.78 -23.19 -6.52
CA PHE A 210 -7.29 -21.89 -6.94
C PHE A 210 -8.46 -21.89 -7.91
N ASP A 211 -8.77 -22.96 -8.63
CA ASP A 211 -9.64 -22.77 -9.80
C ASP A 211 -11.12 -22.48 -9.46
N ASN A 212 -11.74 -23.21 -8.52
CA ASN A 212 -13.11 -22.93 -8.05
C ASN A 212 -13.18 -22.23 -6.68
N HIS A 213 -12.21 -22.46 -5.79
CA HIS A 213 -12.23 -21.86 -4.45
C HIS A 213 -11.91 -20.36 -4.43
N SER A 214 -11.14 -19.85 -5.39
CA SER A 214 -10.90 -18.40 -5.49
C SER A 214 -12.17 -17.64 -5.89
N ILE A 215 -13.00 -18.19 -6.79
CA ILE A 215 -14.34 -17.65 -7.10
C ILE A 215 -15.22 -17.69 -5.87
N ASN A 216 -15.26 -18.80 -5.12
CA ASN A 216 -16.11 -18.93 -3.93
C ASN A 216 -15.65 -18.05 -2.76
N ALA A 217 -14.34 -17.89 -2.54
CA ALA A 217 -13.79 -16.98 -1.54
C ALA A 217 -14.13 -15.52 -1.88
N ILE A 218 -14.08 -15.16 -3.17
CA ILE A 218 -14.47 -13.82 -3.61
C ILE A 218 -16.00 -13.66 -3.60
N SER A 219 -16.77 -14.68 -3.96
CA SER A 219 -18.22 -14.68 -3.83
C SER A 219 -18.64 -14.51 -2.37
N PHE A 220 -17.92 -15.14 -1.43
CA PHE A 220 -18.09 -14.97 0.01
C PHE A 220 -17.70 -13.55 0.47
N ALA A 221 -16.58 -13.02 0.01
CA ALA A 221 -16.23 -11.61 0.26
C ALA A 221 -17.25 -10.64 -0.34
N ASN A 222 -17.85 -11.00 -1.47
CA ASN A 222 -18.83 -10.21 -2.20
C ASN A 222 -20.26 -10.34 -1.65
N SER A 223 -20.58 -11.36 -0.84
CA SER A 223 -21.91 -11.57 -0.26
C SER A 223 -22.18 -10.78 1.03
N GLY A 224 -21.16 -10.15 1.63
CA GLY A 224 -21.35 -9.34 2.85
C GLY A 224 -20.12 -8.63 3.43
N GLY A 225 -18.99 -8.62 2.73
CA GLY A 225 -17.69 -8.22 3.27
C GLY A 225 -16.95 -9.38 3.92
N CYS A 226 -15.62 -9.35 3.94
CA CYS A 226 -14.80 -10.43 4.50
C CYS A 226 -13.79 -9.91 5.54
N TYR A 227 -13.70 -10.63 6.66
CA TYR A 227 -12.65 -10.50 7.67
C TYR A 227 -11.74 -11.73 7.58
N VAL A 228 -10.50 -11.56 7.09
CA VAL A 228 -9.54 -12.66 6.95
C VAL A 228 -8.80 -12.86 8.27
N THR A 229 -8.97 -13.99 8.94
CA THR A 229 -8.37 -14.26 10.26
C THR A 229 -6.96 -14.86 10.17
N VAL A 230 -6.27 -14.94 11.31
CA VAL A 230 -4.96 -15.61 11.45
C VAL A 230 -5.07 -17.04 10.90
N ASP A 231 -4.06 -17.48 10.16
CA ASP A 231 -3.95 -18.79 9.47
C ASP A 231 -4.68 -18.96 8.12
N MET A 232 -5.42 -17.97 7.63
CA MET A 232 -5.97 -18.01 6.26
C MET A 232 -4.98 -17.45 5.23
N VAL A 233 -4.68 -18.25 4.19
CA VAL A 233 -3.95 -17.82 2.98
C VAL A 233 -4.92 -17.79 1.82
N TRP A 234 -5.24 -16.59 1.34
CA TRP A 234 -6.03 -16.39 0.13
C TRP A 234 -5.10 -16.16 -1.04
N GLY A 235 -5.32 -16.88 -2.14
CA GLY A 235 -4.66 -16.63 -3.41
C GLY A 235 -5.71 -16.63 -4.52
N ILE A 236 -5.46 -15.88 -5.58
CA ILE A 236 -6.31 -15.88 -6.77
C ILE A 236 -5.35 -16.06 -7.94
N ARG A 237 -5.57 -17.12 -8.72
CA ARG A 237 -4.74 -17.52 -9.86
C ARG A 237 -5.65 -17.71 -11.06
N GLY A 238 -5.21 -17.30 -12.25
CA GLY A 238 -5.88 -17.64 -13.50
C GLY A 238 -7.16 -16.86 -13.85
N LYS A 239 -7.61 -15.89 -13.04
CA LYS A 239 -8.85 -15.14 -13.29
C LYS A 239 -8.72 -13.65 -12.96
N THR A 240 -9.29 -12.79 -13.81
CA THR A 240 -9.55 -11.37 -13.50
C THR A 240 -10.77 -11.30 -12.61
N VAL A 241 -10.66 -10.69 -11.43
CA VAL A 241 -11.78 -10.57 -10.51
C VAL A 241 -11.94 -9.13 -10.04
N SER A 242 -13.19 -8.66 -10.02
CA SER A 242 -13.58 -7.35 -9.50
C SER A 242 -14.18 -7.52 -8.10
N LEU A 243 -13.72 -6.72 -7.15
CA LEU A 243 -14.31 -6.69 -5.81
C LEU A 243 -15.67 -5.99 -5.80
N LEU A 244 -16.61 -6.50 -5.02
CA LEU A 244 -17.89 -5.85 -4.73
C LEU A 244 -17.90 -5.20 -3.33
N ASN A 245 -17.08 -5.71 -2.40
CA ASN A 245 -16.93 -5.17 -1.04
C ASN A 245 -15.46 -4.92 -0.66
N ASN A 246 -15.27 -4.08 0.36
CA ASN A 246 -13.97 -3.93 1.01
C ASN A 246 -13.61 -5.22 1.76
N VAL A 247 -12.31 -5.52 1.82
CA VAL A 247 -11.76 -6.70 2.48
C VAL A 247 -10.82 -6.25 3.60
N THR A 248 -11.14 -6.67 4.82
CA THR A 248 -10.31 -6.41 6.00
C THR A 248 -9.53 -7.68 6.33
N ILE A 249 -8.23 -7.53 6.52
CA ILE A 249 -7.32 -8.61 6.87
C ILE A 249 -6.98 -8.41 8.35
N ALA A 250 -7.27 -9.39 9.19
CA ALA A 250 -6.94 -9.33 10.61
C ALA A 250 -5.43 -9.12 10.81
N ASP A 251 -5.07 -8.58 11.97
CA ASP A 251 -3.67 -8.53 12.38
C ASP A 251 -3.08 -9.94 12.39
N ASP A 252 -1.80 -10.06 12.01
CA ASP A 252 -1.06 -11.31 11.80
C ASP A 252 -1.55 -12.25 10.68
N ALA A 253 -2.70 -11.98 10.04
CA ALA A 253 -3.16 -12.74 8.88
C ALA A 253 -2.37 -12.39 7.59
N LYS A 254 -2.38 -13.30 6.60
CA LYS A 254 -1.64 -13.16 5.34
C LYS A 254 -2.54 -13.32 4.11
N PHE A 255 -2.56 -12.33 3.24
CA PHE A 255 -3.30 -12.33 1.98
C PHE A 255 -2.34 -12.36 0.80
N TYR A 256 -2.54 -13.24 -0.19
CA TYR A 256 -1.65 -13.39 -1.35
C TYR A 256 -2.37 -13.04 -2.65
N ILE A 257 -1.69 -12.29 -3.52
CA ILE A 257 -2.13 -11.93 -4.87
C ILE A 257 -1.09 -12.52 -5.82
N ALA A 258 -1.43 -13.61 -6.53
CA ALA A 258 -0.50 -14.40 -7.33
C ALA A 258 -0.15 -13.74 -8.69
N GLY A 259 1.01 -14.09 -9.26
CA GLY A 259 1.68 -13.36 -10.35
C GLY A 259 1.48 -13.84 -11.78
N ASP A 260 0.61 -14.81 -12.05
CA ASP A 260 0.61 -15.55 -13.34
C ASP A 260 -0.19 -14.87 -14.47
N GLY A 261 0.06 -13.58 -14.73
CA GLY A 261 -0.43 -12.87 -15.93
C GLY A 261 -1.82 -12.23 -15.85
N TYR A 262 -2.40 -12.07 -14.65
CA TYR A 262 -3.75 -11.51 -14.45
C TYR A 262 -3.78 -10.30 -13.52
N THR A 263 -4.91 -9.57 -13.57
CA THR A 263 -5.14 -8.33 -12.80
C THR A 263 -6.28 -8.49 -11.80
N HIS A 264 -6.03 -8.20 -10.53
CA HIS A 264 -7.09 -8.05 -9.52
C HIS A 264 -7.67 -6.64 -9.58
N ASN A 265 -8.91 -6.47 -10.02
CA ASN A 265 -9.52 -5.14 -10.10
C ASN A 265 -10.16 -4.77 -8.75
N LEU A 266 -9.68 -3.68 -8.14
CA LEU A 266 -10.26 -3.16 -6.91
C LEU A 266 -11.69 -2.66 -7.09
N ASN A 267 -12.08 -2.19 -8.28
CA ASN A 267 -13.44 -1.70 -8.56
C ASN A 267 -13.97 -0.71 -7.48
N GLY A 268 -13.10 0.21 -7.03
CA GLY A 268 -13.42 1.19 -5.98
C GLY A 268 -13.44 0.63 -4.55
N LYS A 269 -12.97 -0.60 -4.32
CA LYS A 269 -12.88 -1.26 -3.01
C LYS A 269 -11.44 -1.38 -2.52
N THR A 270 -11.26 -1.74 -1.25
CA THR A 270 -9.95 -1.80 -0.60
C THR A 270 -9.59 -3.20 -0.10
N PHE A 271 -8.29 -3.49 -0.04
CA PHE A 271 -7.72 -4.50 0.86
C PHE A 271 -6.98 -3.78 1.98
N SER A 272 -7.21 -4.10 3.26
CA SER A 272 -6.54 -3.40 4.36
C SER A 272 -6.39 -4.25 5.62
N GLY A 273 -5.27 -4.12 6.33
CA GLY A 273 -5.06 -4.66 7.68
C GLY A 273 -3.74 -5.43 7.84
N GLY A 274 -3.80 -6.76 7.93
CA GLY A 274 -2.68 -7.69 8.08
C GLY A 274 -1.59 -7.62 7.00
N THR A 275 -1.06 -8.75 6.56
CA THR A 275 0.08 -8.80 5.62
C THR A 275 -0.43 -9.12 4.21
N ILE A 276 -0.07 -8.30 3.21
CA ILE A 276 -0.42 -8.54 1.81
C ILE A 276 0.86 -8.89 1.02
N TYR A 277 0.87 -10.06 0.38
CA TYR A 277 1.91 -10.49 -0.54
C TYR A 277 1.42 -10.28 -1.98
N GLN A 278 1.86 -9.18 -2.59
CA GLN A 278 1.48 -8.83 -3.95
C GLN A 278 2.56 -9.28 -4.95
N ALA A 279 2.36 -10.44 -5.59
CA ALA A 279 3.16 -10.89 -6.74
C ALA A 279 2.51 -10.54 -8.09
N GLY A 280 1.18 -10.36 -8.15
CA GLY A 280 0.43 -10.00 -9.35
C GLY A 280 0.07 -8.53 -9.51
N SER A 281 -0.51 -8.21 -10.67
CA SER A 281 -1.02 -6.88 -10.99
C SER A 281 -2.36 -6.62 -10.29
N VAL A 282 -2.56 -5.37 -9.84
CA VAL A 282 -3.81 -4.92 -9.20
C VAL A 282 -4.32 -3.71 -9.97
N GLY A 283 -5.47 -3.85 -10.60
CA GLY A 283 -6.16 -2.84 -11.39
C GLY A 283 -7.01 -1.93 -10.50
N GLY A 284 -7.17 -0.67 -10.90
CA GLY A 284 -7.90 0.31 -10.10
C GLY A 284 -7.21 0.68 -8.78
N LEU A 285 -5.91 0.39 -8.65
CA LEU A 285 -5.09 0.74 -7.50
C LEU A 285 -4.54 2.17 -7.66
N ALA A 286 -4.68 3.01 -6.64
CA ALA A 286 -4.06 4.33 -6.55
C ALA A 286 -2.87 4.32 -5.57
N ALA A 287 -3.04 3.69 -4.41
CA ALA A 287 -2.07 3.79 -3.33
C ALA A 287 -1.87 2.47 -2.60
N LYS A 288 -0.62 2.17 -2.25
CA LYS A 288 -0.23 1.06 -1.37
C LYS A 288 0.23 1.62 -0.04
N VAL A 289 -0.26 1.10 1.07
CA VAL A 289 0.26 1.43 2.40
C VAL A 289 1.19 0.31 2.84
N LYS A 290 2.42 0.67 3.24
CA LYS A 290 3.49 -0.25 3.61
C LYS A 290 4.03 0.07 5.00
N SER A 291 4.42 -0.97 5.73
CA SER A 291 5.23 -0.90 6.94
C SER A 291 6.57 -1.58 6.64
N GLY A 292 7.61 -0.81 6.39
CA GLY A 292 8.85 -1.32 5.79
C GLY A 292 8.62 -1.89 4.39
N SER A 293 9.05 -3.13 4.16
CA SER A 293 8.82 -3.84 2.89
C SER A 293 7.44 -4.49 2.78
N THR A 294 6.70 -4.58 3.89
CA THR A 294 5.42 -5.29 3.95
C THR A 294 4.26 -4.41 3.51
N VAL A 295 3.44 -4.87 2.55
CA VAL A 295 2.19 -4.20 2.17
C VAL A 295 1.12 -4.50 3.22
N LYS A 296 0.48 -3.45 3.73
CA LYS A 296 -0.59 -3.49 4.74
C LYS A 296 -1.95 -3.09 4.17
N GLY A 297 -1.97 -2.41 3.04
CA GLY A 297 -3.22 -2.10 2.34
C GLY A 297 -3.04 -1.66 0.89
N LEU A 298 -4.10 -1.85 0.11
CA LEU A 298 -4.24 -1.53 -1.31
C LEU A 298 -5.52 -0.72 -1.48
N PHE A 299 -5.40 0.51 -1.97
CA PHE A 299 -6.48 1.50 -2.00
C PHE A 299 -6.70 2.06 -3.41
N PRO A 300 -7.96 2.25 -3.83
CA PRO A 300 -8.29 2.76 -5.15
C PRO A 300 -8.21 4.29 -5.25
N THR A 301 -8.04 4.98 -4.12
CA THR A 301 -7.90 6.44 -4.03
C THR A 301 -6.89 6.79 -2.92
N ILE A 302 -6.33 8.01 -2.96
CA ILE A 302 -5.26 8.45 -2.05
C ILE A 302 -5.78 8.70 -0.63
N GLN A 303 -6.93 9.37 -0.47
CA GLN A 303 -7.40 9.78 0.87
C GLN A 303 -7.68 8.60 1.82
N PRO A 304 -8.34 7.50 1.42
CA PRO A 304 -8.50 6.32 2.28
C PRO A 304 -7.17 5.68 2.69
N ALA A 305 -6.15 5.72 1.83
CA ALA A 305 -4.81 5.24 2.19
C ALA A 305 -4.18 6.11 3.29
N ILE A 306 -4.34 7.43 3.21
CA ILE A 306 -3.91 8.37 4.27
C ILE A 306 -4.66 8.10 5.57
N ASN A 307 -5.98 7.91 5.49
CA ASN A 307 -6.81 7.65 6.67
C ASN A 307 -6.37 6.36 7.37
N PHE A 308 -6.07 5.30 6.61
CA PHE A 308 -5.60 4.01 7.12
C PHE A 308 -4.16 4.05 7.67
N ALA A 309 -3.28 4.88 7.11
CA ALA A 309 -1.88 4.87 7.48
C ALA A 309 -1.64 5.25 8.96
N SER A 310 -0.77 4.48 9.61
CA SER A 310 -0.29 4.68 10.98
C SER A 310 1.15 5.20 10.97
N SER A 311 1.62 5.66 12.14
CA SER A 311 3.00 6.12 12.31
C SER A 311 4.02 5.07 11.86
N GLY A 312 5.00 5.49 11.04
CA GLY A 312 6.02 4.64 10.43
C GLY A 312 5.65 4.09 9.05
N ASN A 313 4.41 4.29 8.59
CA ASN A 313 3.97 3.78 7.30
C ASN A 313 4.44 4.66 6.13
N THR A 314 4.64 4.00 4.98
CA THR A 314 4.83 4.64 3.68
C THR A 314 3.59 4.41 2.81
N ILE A 315 3.04 5.49 2.28
CA ILE A 315 1.98 5.51 1.28
C ILE A 315 2.66 5.69 -0.08
N GLU A 316 2.69 4.62 -0.85
CA GLU A 316 3.32 4.55 -2.17
C GLU A 316 2.24 4.67 -3.24
N LEU A 317 2.24 5.78 -3.99
CA LEU A 317 1.32 6.02 -5.09
C LEU A 317 1.76 5.23 -6.32
N VAL A 318 0.81 4.77 -7.13
CA VAL A 318 1.12 4.18 -8.45
C VAL A 318 1.40 5.28 -9.47
N SER A 319 2.08 4.91 -10.56
CA SER A 319 2.36 5.81 -11.69
C SER A 319 1.08 6.15 -12.46
N THR A 320 0.47 7.30 -12.17
CA THR A 320 -0.62 7.89 -12.96
C THR A 320 -0.81 9.36 -12.61
N THR A 321 -1.80 10.01 -13.24
CA THR A 321 -2.27 11.35 -12.89
C THR A 321 -3.51 11.27 -12.00
N TYR A 322 -3.49 11.95 -10.86
CA TYR A 322 -4.56 12.01 -9.88
C TYR A 322 -5.23 13.38 -9.90
N SER A 323 -6.56 13.38 -9.81
CA SER A 323 -7.38 14.60 -9.66
C SER A 323 -7.97 14.74 -8.25
N GLU A 324 -7.41 14.02 -7.28
CA GLU A 324 -7.76 14.14 -5.85
C GLU A 324 -7.03 15.31 -5.20
N SER A 325 -7.62 15.90 -4.16
CA SER A 325 -6.98 16.91 -3.28
C SER A 325 -6.76 16.31 -1.89
N PRO A 326 -5.77 15.42 -1.71
CA PRO A 326 -5.57 14.71 -0.47
C PRO A 326 -5.21 15.65 0.69
N SER A 327 -5.59 15.23 1.90
CA SER A 327 -5.27 15.91 3.14
C SER A 327 -4.67 14.96 4.17
N ILE A 328 -3.58 15.38 4.81
CA ILE A 328 -2.93 14.69 5.93
C ILE A 328 -3.16 15.53 7.18
N SER A 329 -4.11 15.12 8.02
CA SER A 329 -4.43 15.83 9.26
C SER A 329 -4.23 14.94 10.48
N SER A 330 -3.63 15.48 11.55
CA SER A 330 -3.48 14.79 12.83
C SER A 330 -2.76 13.44 12.72
N LYS A 331 -1.76 13.37 11.83
CA LYS A 331 -0.93 12.19 11.61
C LYS A 331 0.53 12.49 11.93
N SER A 332 1.29 11.45 12.24
CA SER A 332 2.73 11.58 12.47
C SER A 332 3.55 10.49 11.81
N ASN A 333 4.79 10.80 11.42
CA ASN A 333 5.77 9.85 10.86
C ASN A 333 5.24 9.08 9.63
N ILE A 334 4.63 9.79 8.68
CA ILE A 334 4.12 9.19 7.43
C ILE A 334 4.94 9.68 6.25
N THR A 335 5.28 8.76 5.35
CA THR A 335 5.87 9.08 4.05
C THR A 335 4.82 8.93 2.96
N LEU A 336 4.60 9.95 2.13
CA LEU A 336 3.82 9.90 0.89
C LEU A 336 4.79 10.01 -0.28
N THR A 337 4.89 8.97 -1.11
CA THR A 337 5.88 8.90 -2.20
C THR A 337 5.26 8.45 -3.51
N GLY A 338 5.73 9.00 -4.62
CA GLY A 338 5.37 8.58 -5.97
C GLY A 338 6.42 7.66 -6.60
N GLN A 339 6.17 7.25 -7.84
CA GLN A 339 7.08 6.46 -8.67
C GLN A 339 8.01 7.33 -9.55
N GLY A 340 8.08 8.65 -9.28
CA GLY A 340 8.89 9.60 -10.04
C GLY A 340 8.10 10.83 -10.52
N ILE A 341 8.83 11.94 -10.70
CA ILE A 341 8.28 13.25 -11.09
C ILE A 341 7.63 13.29 -12.48
N SER A 342 7.93 12.33 -13.36
CA SER A 342 7.32 12.22 -14.70
C SER A 342 6.18 11.21 -14.77
N SER A 343 6.04 10.36 -13.75
CA SER A 343 5.15 9.19 -13.78
C SER A 343 3.99 9.32 -12.80
N THR A 344 4.19 10.02 -11.69
CA THR A 344 3.18 10.26 -10.65
C THR A 344 2.87 11.75 -10.58
N VAL A 345 1.65 12.14 -10.93
CA VAL A 345 1.23 13.55 -11.00
C VAL A 345 -0.01 13.76 -10.12
N LEU A 346 0.07 14.66 -9.15
CA LEU A 346 -1.09 15.13 -8.39
C LEU A 346 -1.52 16.49 -8.96
N ASN A 347 -2.70 16.55 -9.57
CA ASN A 347 -3.18 17.77 -10.23
C ASN A 347 -3.67 18.83 -9.24
N ASN A 348 -4.20 18.40 -8.09
CA ASN A 348 -4.67 19.33 -7.08
C ASN A 348 -3.68 19.45 -5.92
N GLY A 349 -3.95 20.40 -5.01
CA GLY A 349 -3.06 20.69 -3.90
C GLY A 349 -3.01 19.57 -2.87
N LEU A 350 -1.97 19.59 -2.05
CA LEU A 350 -1.82 18.73 -0.87
C LEU A 350 -1.95 19.60 0.38
N TYR A 351 -2.88 19.25 1.27
CA TYR A 351 -3.09 19.97 2.52
C TYR A 351 -2.58 19.14 3.71
N ILE A 352 -1.67 19.69 4.51
CA ILE A 352 -1.10 19.03 5.68
C ILE A 352 -1.38 19.90 6.90
N SER A 353 -2.03 19.37 7.93
CA SER A 353 -2.36 20.14 9.13
C SER A 353 -2.17 19.36 10.41
N ASN A 354 -1.77 20.04 11.49
CA ASN A 354 -1.67 19.46 12.83
C ASN A 354 -0.91 18.12 12.84
N SER A 355 0.12 18.01 12.01
CA SER A 355 0.82 16.76 11.71
C SER A 355 2.32 16.92 11.90
N SER A 356 3.00 15.83 12.23
CA SER A 356 4.44 15.86 12.48
C SER A 356 5.24 14.82 11.69
N ASN A 357 6.47 15.14 11.32
CA ASN A 357 7.39 14.25 10.60
C ASN A 357 6.75 13.63 9.34
N ILE A 358 6.16 14.48 8.50
CA ILE A 358 5.53 14.05 7.23
C ILE A 358 6.54 14.22 6.11
N SER A 359 6.78 13.17 5.33
CA SER A 359 7.64 13.24 4.14
C SER A 359 6.80 13.13 2.87
N VAL A 360 7.05 14.00 1.89
CA VAL A 360 6.43 13.97 0.55
C VAL A 360 7.56 13.94 -0.48
N SER A 361 7.54 12.97 -1.39
CA SER A 361 8.61 12.86 -2.39
C SER A 361 8.27 12.14 -3.70
N ASN A 362 9.16 12.27 -4.68
CA ASN A 362 9.17 11.51 -5.95
C ASN A 362 7.88 11.64 -6.78
N MET A 363 7.29 12.84 -6.83
CA MET A 363 6.10 13.10 -7.63
C MET A 363 6.07 14.53 -8.17
N ARG A 364 5.21 14.78 -9.14
CA ARG A 364 4.88 16.12 -9.61
C ARG A 364 3.60 16.60 -8.94
N LEU A 365 3.64 17.81 -8.40
CA LEU A 365 2.54 18.46 -7.69
C LEU A 365 2.17 19.72 -8.48
N ASN A 366 1.12 19.65 -9.31
CA ASN A 366 0.74 20.75 -10.21
C ASN A 366 0.02 21.89 -9.51
N ASN A 367 -0.13 21.82 -8.19
CA ASN A 367 -0.81 22.81 -7.39
C ASN A 367 -0.14 22.92 -6.01
N THR A 368 -0.51 23.95 -5.26
CA THR A 368 0.17 24.35 -4.04
C THR A 368 0.09 23.31 -2.94
N ILE A 369 1.19 23.16 -2.19
CA ILE A 369 1.21 22.45 -0.92
C ILE A 369 0.94 23.45 0.19
N SER A 370 0.05 23.13 1.11
CA SER A 370 -0.24 23.96 2.28
C SER A 370 0.06 23.19 3.56
N THR A 371 0.82 23.79 4.46
CA THR A 371 1.12 23.25 5.79
C THR A 371 0.57 24.20 6.86
N VAL A 372 -0.17 23.67 7.83
CA VAL A 372 -0.78 24.46 8.91
C VAL A 372 -0.47 23.83 10.26
N SER A 373 0.25 24.56 11.11
CA SER A 373 0.59 24.11 12.47
C SER A 373 1.24 22.72 12.49
N CYS A 374 2.17 22.49 11.57
CA CYS A 374 2.90 21.22 11.46
C CYS A 374 4.27 21.29 12.14
N GLN A 375 4.89 20.12 12.33
CA GLN A 375 6.28 20.02 12.78
C GLN A 375 7.06 19.04 11.90
N GLY A 376 8.11 19.48 11.23
CA GLY A 376 8.98 18.58 10.46
C GLY A 376 8.32 18.02 9.20
N VAL A 377 7.62 18.85 8.41
CA VAL A 377 7.19 18.43 7.06
C VAL A 377 8.37 18.55 6.10
N SER A 378 8.68 17.51 5.35
CA SER A 378 9.76 17.51 4.36
C SER A 378 9.22 17.18 2.97
N ILE A 379 9.35 18.12 2.05
CA ILE A 379 9.00 17.98 0.64
C ILE A 379 10.30 17.91 -0.13
N SER A 380 10.56 16.79 -0.78
CA SER A 380 11.85 16.54 -1.45
C SER A 380 11.70 15.85 -2.80
N SER A 381 12.68 16.02 -3.70
CA SER A 381 12.76 15.29 -4.98
C SER A 381 11.46 15.35 -5.79
N SER A 382 10.82 16.52 -5.80
CA SER A 382 9.49 16.74 -6.39
C SER A 382 9.51 17.90 -7.38
N ASN A 383 8.64 17.86 -8.39
CA ASN A 383 8.46 18.98 -9.31
C ASN A 383 7.16 19.71 -8.98
N ILE A 384 7.24 21.03 -8.72
CA ILE A 384 6.09 21.82 -8.26
C ILE A 384 5.89 23.03 -9.21
N PRO A 385 5.34 22.80 -10.42
CA PRO A 385 5.22 23.83 -11.44
C PRO A 385 3.91 24.62 -11.29
N CYS A 386 3.74 25.32 -10.17
CA CYS A 386 2.55 26.13 -9.88
C CYS A 386 2.91 27.51 -9.33
N ALA A 387 1.90 28.39 -9.22
CA ALA A 387 2.06 29.80 -8.87
C ALA A 387 2.55 30.02 -7.43
N THR A 388 2.32 29.04 -6.55
CA THR A 388 2.88 29.00 -5.20
C THR A 388 3.22 27.56 -4.89
N MET A 389 4.49 27.24 -4.67
CA MET A 389 4.91 25.86 -4.34
C MET A 389 4.44 25.47 -2.94
N LEU A 390 4.68 26.34 -1.95
CA LEU A 390 4.42 26.08 -0.55
C LEU A 390 3.80 27.29 0.15
N TYR A 391 2.66 27.07 0.80
CA TYR A 391 2.15 27.92 1.87
C TYR A 391 2.44 27.28 3.23
N ASP A 392 3.12 27.99 4.11
CA ASP A 392 3.31 27.60 5.49
C ASP A 392 2.60 28.57 6.45
N TYR A 393 1.72 28.03 7.29
CA TYR A 393 1.02 28.74 8.34
C TYR A 393 1.46 28.21 9.70
N TYR A 394 2.47 28.85 10.29
CA TYR A 394 2.96 28.59 11.64
C TYR A 394 3.46 27.14 11.86
N SER A 395 4.06 26.51 10.86
CA SER A 395 4.73 25.21 11.05
C SER A 395 6.16 25.39 11.51
N SER A 396 6.72 24.39 12.17
CA SER A 396 8.11 24.38 12.59
C SER A 396 8.91 23.32 11.83
N GLN A 397 10.17 23.61 11.53
CA GLN A 397 11.09 22.68 10.84
C GLN A 397 10.59 22.18 9.48
N ASN A 398 9.80 22.98 8.75
CA ASN A 398 9.40 22.62 7.40
C ASN A 398 10.60 22.66 6.45
N THR A 399 10.74 21.67 5.58
CA THR A 399 11.84 21.57 4.63
C THR A 399 11.29 21.44 3.22
N LEU A 400 11.76 22.32 2.32
CA LEU A 400 11.58 22.19 0.88
C LEU A 400 12.95 22.01 0.23
N SER A 401 13.20 20.84 -0.33
CA SER A 401 14.51 20.53 -0.93
C SER A 401 14.43 19.80 -2.27
N ASN A 402 15.49 19.90 -3.06
CA ASN A 402 15.64 19.18 -4.34
C ASN A 402 14.39 19.28 -5.23
N SER A 403 13.73 20.44 -5.20
CA SER A 403 12.49 20.66 -5.93
C SER A 403 12.70 21.72 -7.00
N SER A 404 12.07 21.51 -8.16
CA SER A 404 12.13 22.48 -9.27
C SER A 404 10.78 23.15 -9.44
N SER A 405 10.80 24.44 -9.74
CA SER A 405 9.63 25.20 -10.19
C SER A 405 9.89 25.88 -11.54
N GLY A 406 8.79 26.11 -12.25
CA GLY A 406 8.80 26.86 -13.50
C GLY A 406 7.57 26.58 -14.33
N THR A 407 6.68 27.56 -14.39
CA THR A 407 5.86 27.84 -15.58
C THR A 407 6.02 29.31 -15.95
N GLU A 408 5.78 29.64 -17.21
CA GLU A 408 5.83 31.01 -17.71
C GLU A 408 4.69 31.85 -17.10
N ASP A 409 4.98 33.12 -16.83
CA ASP A 409 3.99 34.17 -16.54
C ASP A 409 3.19 34.10 -15.22
N GLN A 410 3.79 33.62 -14.12
CA GLN A 410 3.11 33.56 -12.81
C GLN A 410 3.54 34.68 -11.83
N ALA A 411 2.67 35.68 -11.64
CA ALA A 411 2.84 36.75 -10.65
C ALA A 411 2.37 36.29 -9.25
N SER A 412 3.25 35.59 -8.52
CA SER A 412 3.02 35.08 -7.15
C SER A 412 4.35 34.81 -6.41
N TYR A 413 4.31 34.16 -5.25
CA TYR A 413 5.48 33.82 -4.43
C TYR A 413 5.72 32.31 -4.41
N ALA A 414 6.92 31.83 -4.74
CA ALA A 414 7.19 30.39 -4.78
C ALA A 414 7.03 29.73 -3.42
N VAL A 415 7.63 30.31 -2.38
CA VAL A 415 7.42 29.90 -0.98
C VAL A 415 6.88 31.07 -0.19
N THR A 416 5.79 30.86 0.53
CA THR A 416 5.20 31.86 1.42
C THR A 416 5.07 31.26 2.82
N SER A 417 5.64 31.94 3.83
CA SER A 417 5.52 31.53 5.24
C SER A 417 4.93 32.67 6.09
N TYR A 418 3.83 32.35 6.77
CA TYR A 418 3.13 33.19 7.73
C TYR A 418 3.45 32.73 9.16
N GLY A 419 4.67 33.03 9.62
CA GLY A 419 5.20 32.52 10.89
C GLY A 419 5.77 31.11 10.80
N GLY A 420 6.50 30.70 11.84
CA GLY A 420 7.10 29.37 11.91
C GLY A 420 8.58 29.33 11.54
N THR A 421 9.11 28.12 11.36
CA THR A 421 10.52 27.89 10.99
C THR A 421 10.66 26.83 9.91
N GLY A 422 11.69 26.96 9.09
CA GLY A 422 11.95 25.99 8.05
C GLY A 422 13.27 26.18 7.30
N THR A 423 13.47 25.32 6.31
CA THR A 423 14.68 25.19 5.50
C THR A 423 14.32 25.08 4.03
N ILE A 424 15.01 25.83 3.17
CA ILE A 424 14.86 25.77 1.71
C ILE A 424 16.24 25.53 1.10
N THR A 425 16.46 24.39 0.44
CA THR A 425 17.79 24.00 -0.07
C THR A 425 17.75 23.30 -1.43
N SER A 426 18.77 23.51 -2.27
CA SER A 426 18.93 22.77 -3.53
C SER A 426 17.72 22.85 -4.48
N ASN A 427 17.00 23.97 -4.48
CA ASN A 427 15.85 24.19 -5.36
C ASN A 427 16.20 25.03 -6.60
N ILE A 428 15.42 24.91 -7.67
CA ILE A 428 15.44 25.86 -8.79
C ILE A 428 14.14 26.67 -8.73
N ILE A 429 14.25 27.97 -8.43
CA ILE A 429 13.11 28.88 -8.20
C ILE A 429 13.17 30.05 -9.19
N ARG A 430 12.22 30.13 -10.11
CA ARG A 430 12.30 31.10 -11.20
C ARG A 430 10.98 31.71 -11.61
N ARG A 431 11.02 32.98 -12.04
CA ARG A 431 9.89 33.73 -12.61
C ARG A 431 8.73 33.99 -11.63
N PHE A 432 9.05 34.24 -10.35
CA PHE A 432 8.09 34.66 -9.32
C PHE A 432 8.24 36.14 -8.96
N ASP A 433 7.22 36.76 -8.38
CA ASP A 433 7.35 38.11 -7.79
C ASP A 433 8.35 38.10 -6.64
N ALA A 434 8.30 37.04 -5.81
CA ALA A 434 9.37 36.69 -4.89
C ALA A 434 9.63 35.18 -4.87
N GLY A 435 10.89 34.76 -4.84
CA GLY A 435 11.25 33.36 -4.67
C GLY A 435 10.82 32.84 -3.30
N VAL A 436 11.19 33.55 -2.23
CA VAL A 436 10.78 33.25 -0.86
C VAL A 436 10.21 34.51 -0.21
N PHE A 437 8.98 34.44 0.27
CA PHE A 437 8.29 35.49 1.01
C PHE A 437 8.03 35.03 2.46
N LEU A 438 8.64 35.72 3.42
CA LEU A 438 8.48 35.45 4.85
C LEU A 438 7.70 36.59 5.50
N THR A 439 6.82 36.29 6.44
CA THR A 439 6.09 37.29 7.22
C THR A 439 5.68 36.73 8.58
N SER A 440 5.01 37.53 9.42
CA SER A 440 4.44 37.12 10.71
C SER A 440 5.45 36.40 11.63
N SER A 441 6.67 36.93 11.73
CA SER A 441 7.78 36.36 12.53
C SER A 441 8.29 35.00 12.04
N ALA A 442 8.09 34.66 10.76
CA ALA A 442 8.71 33.48 10.16
C ALA A 442 10.24 33.59 10.20
N SER A 443 10.94 32.49 10.47
CA SER A 443 12.40 32.43 10.50
C SER A 443 12.89 31.22 9.70
N TYR A 444 13.45 31.47 8.52
CA TYR A 444 13.84 30.40 7.59
C TYR A 444 15.34 30.40 7.29
N TYR A 445 15.90 29.19 7.18
CA TYR A 445 17.22 28.96 6.63
C TYR A 445 17.12 28.64 5.13
N ILE A 446 17.56 29.57 4.29
CA ILE A 446 17.57 29.44 2.83
C ILE A 446 18.99 28.99 2.45
N GLY A 447 19.27 27.72 2.71
CA GLY A 447 20.61 27.14 2.70
C GLY A 447 21.21 26.97 1.30
N THR A 448 22.15 26.03 1.18
CA THR A 448 23.01 25.92 0.00
C THR A 448 22.32 25.33 -1.24
N GLY A 449 22.79 25.75 -2.41
CA GLY A 449 22.46 25.13 -3.69
C GLY A 449 21.12 25.55 -4.30
N ASN A 450 20.40 26.53 -3.71
CA ASN A 450 19.26 27.08 -4.43
C ASN A 450 19.75 27.94 -5.61
N THR A 451 19.05 27.83 -6.73
CA THR A 451 19.23 28.66 -7.91
C THR A 451 17.97 29.46 -8.15
N PHE A 452 18.06 30.76 -7.87
CA PHE A 452 17.03 31.73 -8.17
C PHE A 452 17.26 32.34 -9.56
N CYS A 453 16.20 32.59 -10.30
CA CYS A 453 16.31 33.10 -11.67
C CYS A 453 15.10 33.93 -12.10
N ASN A 454 15.33 35.17 -12.54
CA ASN A 454 14.29 36.08 -13.04
C ASN A 454 13.11 36.26 -12.08
N ASN A 455 13.36 36.27 -10.77
CA ASN A 455 12.32 36.67 -9.82
C ASN A 455 12.27 38.21 -9.68
N GLY A 456 11.21 38.77 -9.11
CA GLY A 456 11.20 40.19 -8.70
C GLY A 456 12.18 40.42 -7.56
N TYR A 457 12.01 39.67 -6.47
CA TYR A 457 13.02 39.43 -5.44
C TYR A 457 13.30 37.93 -5.33
N ASP A 458 14.51 37.53 -5.00
CA ASP A 458 14.76 36.12 -4.65
C ASP A 458 14.26 35.82 -3.24
N ILE A 459 14.43 36.77 -2.32
CA ILE A 459 14.04 36.65 -0.93
C ILE A 459 13.46 37.98 -0.44
N TYR A 460 12.25 37.94 0.13
CA TYR A 460 11.56 39.07 0.72
C TYR A 460 11.14 38.70 2.16
N SER A 461 11.70 39.39 3.16
CA SER A 461 11.46 39.09 4.59
C SER A 461 11.41 40.39 5.42
N PRO A 462 10.29 41.11 5.46
CA PRO A 462 10.16 42.32 6.26
C PRO A 462 10.12 41.99 7.75
N SER A 463 10.56 42.91 8.59
CA SER A 463 10.42 42.76 10.06
C SER A 463 8.94 42.48 10.43
N PRO A 464 8.65 41.53 11.34
CA PRO A 464 9.57 40.84 12.25
C PRO A 464 10.11 39.48 11.74
N SER A 465 9.91 39.10 10.47
CA SER A 465 10.47 37.85 9.96
C SER A 465 11.98 37.95 9.72
N SER A 466 12.64 36.80 9.58
CA SER A 466 14.07 36.73 9.30
C SER A 466 14.41 35.60 8.33
N ALA A 467 15.44 35.81 7.51
CA ALA A 467 16.00 34.78 6.66
C ALA A 467 17.53 34.71 6.81
N SER A 468 18.07 33.51 6.86
CA SER A 468 19.51 33.26 6.73
C SER A 468 19.75 32.53 5.42
N ALA A 469 20.25 33.25 4.41
CA ALA A 469 20.42 32.78 3.05
C ALA A 469 21.90 32.56 2.71
N VAL A 470 22.35 31.31 2.62
CA VAL A 470 23.78 30.98 2.54
C VAL A 470 24.09 30.16 1.30
N SER A 471 25.08 30.60 0.51
CA SER A 471 25.59 29.92 -0.70
C SER A 471 24.50 29.61 -1.74
N ASN A 472 23.74 30.63 -2.11
CA ASN A 472 22.75 30.58 -3.19
C ASN A 472 23.26 31.24 -4.48
N ASN A 473 22.62 30.90 -5.59
CA ASN A 473 22.73 31.60 -6.86
C ASN A 473 21.53 32.53 -7.03
N TYR A 474 21.78 33.84 -7.19
CA TYR A 474 20.73 34.86 -7.22
C TYR A 474 20.39 35.35 -8.64
N SER A 475 19.15 35.83 -8.82
CA SER A 475 18.62 36.46 -10.04
C SER A 475 19.34 37.76 -10.39
N TYR A 476 19.63 38.59 -9.38
CA TYR A 476 20.38 39.85 -9.49
C TYR A 476 21.61 39.85 -8.58
N ALA A 477 22.44 40.89 -8.71
CA ALA A 477 23.53 41.10 -7.77
C ALA A 477 22.98 41.43 -6.38
N LEU A 478 23.55 40.85 -5.33
CA LEU A 478 23.29 41.30 -3.96
C LEU A 478 23.72 42.77 -3.79
N PRO A 479 22.96 43.60 -3.04
CA PRO A 479 21.78 43.25 -2.25
C PRO A 479 20.45 43.24 -3.02
N ASN A 480 20.44 43.59 -4.32
CA ASN A 480 19.21 43.85 -5.08
C ASN A 480 18.26 42.64 -5.19
N SER A 481 18.79 41.43 -5.05
CA SER A 481 18.00 40.19 -5.03
C SER A 481 17.23 39.96 -3.73
N VAL A 482 17.51 40.72 -2.68
CA VAL A 482 16.93 40.49 -1.35
C VAL A 482 16.31 41.77 -0.77
N HIS A 483 15.27 41.61 0.03
CA HIS A 483 14.61 42.70 0.73
C HIS A 483 14.27 42.32 2.18
N GLY A 484 14.52 43.25 3.11
CA GLY A 484 14.19 43.11 4.52
C GLY A 484 15.31 42.47 5.37
N ASN A 485 14.92 41.81 6.46
CA ASN A 485 15.81 41.17 7.44
C ASN A 485 16.35 39.83 6.90
N VAL A 486 17.29 39.92 5.96
CA VAL A 486 17.91 38.78 5.28
C VAL A 486 19.43 38.86 5.45
N THR A 487 20.02 37.84 6.07
CA THR A 487 21.47 37.66 6.08
C THR A 487 21.88 36.84 4.87
N THR A 488 22.73 37.36 3.98
CA THR A 488 23.06 36.70 2.70
C THR A 488 24.52 36.35 2.52
N SER A 489 24.81 35.20 1.87
CA SER A 489 26.06 34.90 1.17
C SER A 489 25.78 34.11 -0.12
N GLY A 490 26.68 34.15 -1.11
CA GLY A 490 26.53 33.38 -2.36
C GLY A 490 27.14 34.06 -3.59
N THR A 491 26.85 33.51 -4.77
CA THR A 491 27.36 33.95 -6.07
C THR A 491 26.27 34.61 -6.92
N ASN A 492 26.64 35.68 -7.64
CA ASN A 492 25.72 36.41 -8.51
C ASN A 492 25.69 35.79 -9.93
N GLY A 493 24.50 35.61 -10.51
CA GLY A 493 24.33 35.56 -11.97
C GLY A 493 24.51 34.20 -12.66
N VAL A 494 23.49 33.32 -12.57
CA VAL A 494 23.49 32.02 -13.26
C VAL A 494 22.58 31.97 -14.49
N CYS A 495 21.71 32.96 -14.70
CA CYS A 495 20.75 32.94 -15.81
C CYS A 495 21.15 33.85 -16.99
N SER A 496 21.55 33.22 -18.10
CA SER A 496 21.97 33.84 -19.37
C SER A 496 20.80 34.24 -20.29
N LEU A 497 19.66 34.66 -19.74
CA LEU A 497 18.53 35.16 -20.56
C LEU A 497 18.54 36.70 -20.60
N PRO A 498 18.12 37.33 -21.71
CA PRO A 498 18.12 38.77 -21.83
C PRO A 498 17.30 39.37 -20.70
N LYS A 499 17.99 40.11 -19.83
CA LYS A 499 17.38 40.90 -18.77
C LYS A 499 16.34 41.79 -19.43
N SER A 500 15.05 41.62 -19.10
CA SER A 500 14.09 42.67 -19.38
C SER A 500 14.61 43.93 -18.70
N SER A 501 14.87 44.95 -19.51
CA SER A 501 15.42 46.28 -19.22
C SER A 501 15.64 46.63 -17.74
N ALA A 502 16.86 47.08 -17.46
CA ALA A 502 17.29 47.57 -16.15
C ALA A 502 16.21 48.44 -15.49
N ILE A 503 15.64 47.95 -14.38
CA ILE A 503 14.99 48.81 -13.41
C ILE A 503 16.14 49.61 -12.78
N GLN A 504 16.32 50.86 -13.22
CA GLN A 504 17.14 51.80 -12.50
C GLN A 504 16.59 51.93 -11.08
N GLN A 505 17.46 51.65 -10.10
CA GLN A 505 17.22 52.04 -8.73
C GLN A 505 17.12 53.56 -8.66
N THR A 506 15.98 54.06 -8.24
CA THR A 506 15.96 55.18 -7.31
C THR A 506 16.10 54.59 -5.91
N GLU A 507 17.00 55.15 -5.10
CA GLU A 507 16.97 54.96 -3.65
C GLU A 507 15.54 55.19 -3.17
N ILE A 508 14.89 54.16 -2.65
CA ILE A 508 13.62 54.31 -1.94
C ILE A 508 13.92 53.94 -0.50
N VAL A 509 14.23 54.98 0.26
CA VAL A 509 13.78 55.15 1.64
C VAL A 509 12.45 54.42 1.78
N SER A 510 12.39 53.44 2.70
CA SER A 510 11.15 52.75 3.04
C SER A 510 9.99 53.76 3.16
N SER A 511 9.12 53.78 2.16
CA SER A 511 7.75 54.23 2.36
C SER A 511 6.93 52.95 2.41
N ASP A 512 6.89 52.38 3.61
CA ASP A 512 5.87 51.40 3.93
C ASP A 512 4.51 52.02 3.61
N SER A 513 3.90 51.67 2.48
CA SER A 513 2.52 52.07 2.20
C SER A 513 1.64 51.40 3.25
N LYS A 514 1.27 52.18 4.26
CA LYS A 514 0.32 51.77 5.30
C LYS A 514 -0.99 51.32 4.65
N LEU A 515 -1.40 51.99 3.56
CA LEU A 515 -2.61 51.68 2.81
C LEU A 515 -2.54 50.30 2.14
N LEU A 516 -1.43 49.97 1.47
CA LEU A 516 -1.26 48.65 0.86
C LEU A 516 -1.22 47.55 1.92
N LYS A 517 -0.50 47.77 3.03
CA LYS A 517 -0.42 46.80 4.13
C LYS A 517 -1.78 46.55 4.78
N GLU A 518 -2.57 47.60 5.00
CA GLU A 518 -3.93 47.48 5.55
C GLU A 518 -4.87 46.72 4.59
N ALA A 519 -4.78 47.00 3.29
CA ALA A 519 -5.56 46.27 2.28
C ALA A 519 -5.16 44.79 2.21
N ASP A 520 -3.87 44.48 2.21
CA ASP A 520 -3.35 43.10 2.21
C ASP A 520 -3.74 42.33 3.48
N TYR A 521 -3.74 42.98 4.64
CA TYR A 521 -4.18 42.36 5.89
C TYR A 521 -5.65 41.94 5.84
N LYS A 522 -6.53 42.86 5.40
CA LYS A 522 -7.96 42.57 5.23
C LYS A 522 -8.20 41.50 4.16
N TYR A 523 -7.37 41.46 3.11
CA TYR A 523 -7.43 40.43 2.08
C TYR A 523 -7.16 39.05 2.67
N LEU A 524 -6.13 38.94 3.51
CA LEU A 524 -5.79 37.70 4.21
C LEU A 524 -6.85 37.30 5.24
N GLU A 525 -7.46 38.26 5.95
CA GLU A 525 -8.59 37.98 6.86
C GLU A 525 -9.80 37.42 6.11
N LEU A 526 -10.13 37.95 4.93
CA LEU A 526 -11.20 37.42 4.10
C LEU A 526 -10.88 35.98 3.65
N LEU A 527 -9.65 35.70 3.21
CA LEU A 527 -9.26 34.34 2.84
C LEU A 527 -9.36 33.35 4.02
N ARG A 528 -8.99 33.79 5.24
CA ARG A 528 -9.15 32.99 6.45
C ARG A 528 -10.62 32.73 6.76
N LYS A 529 -11.46 33.76 6.69
CA LYS A 529 -12.90 33.66 6.90
C LYS A 529 -13.56 32.69 5.91
N ILE A 530 -13.22 32.81 4.62
CA ILE A 530 -13.70 31.90 3.57
C ILE A 530 -13.26 30.46 3.87
N ASN A 531 -12.00 30.27 4.24
CA ASN A 531 -11.48 28.95 4.57
C ASN A 531 -12.19 28.35 5.80
N ASP A 532 -12.42 29.13 6.86
CA ASP A 532 -13.06 28.67 8.08
C ASP A 532 -14.55 28.37 7.90
N ASP A 533 -15.24 29.14 7.08
CA ASP A 533 -16.62 28.86 6.71
C ASP A 533 -16.72 27.66 5.76
N SER A 534 -15.77 27.49 4.83
CA SER A 534 -15.75 26.36 3.89
C SER A 534 -15.60 24.99 4.58
N LYS A 535 -15.12 24.98 5.83
CA LYS A 535 -15.05 23.77 6.68
C LYS A 535 -16.42 23.39 7.25
N LYS A 536 -17.37 24.33 7.30
CA LYS A 536 -18.71 24.16 7.89
C LYS A 536 -19.79 24.03 6.83
N GLU A 537 -19.60 24.69 5.70
CA GLU A 537 -20.57 24.74 4.60
C GLU A 537 -19.86 24.87 3.24
N LYS A 538 -20.58 24.58 2.16
CA LYS A 538 -20.06 24.76 0.80
C LYS A 538 -19.84 26.26 0.54
N TYR A 539 -18.72 26.60 -0.09
CA TYR A 539 -18.42 28.00 -0.45
C TYR A 539 -19.60 28.64 -1.20
N ASP A 540 -20.10 29.74 -0.64
CA ASP A 540 -21.10 30.61 -1.24
C ASP A 540 -20.48 31.98 -1.48
N LYS A 541 -20.30 32.30 -2.76
CA LYS A 541 -19.75 33.58 -3.22
C LYS A 541 -20.59 34.78 -2.76
N VAL A 542 -21.92 34.65 -2.73
CA VAL A 542 -22.85 35.73 -2.39
C VAL A 542 -22.62 36.17 -0.94
N LYS A 543 -22.25 35.23 -0.06
CA LYS A 543 -21.93 35.49 1.34
C LYS A 543 -20.77 36.48 1.53
N TYR A 544 -19.82 36.51 0.60
CA TYR A 544 -18.60 37.33 0.69
C TYR A 544 -18.59 38.53 -0.25
N GLU A 545 -19.67 38.77 -0.99
CA GLU A 545 -19.72 39.81 -2.02
C GLU A 545 -19.45 41.21 -1.48
N ASN A 546 -19.96 41.51 -0.27
CA ASN A 546 -19.69 42.76 0.43
C ASN A 546 -18.22 42.88 0.88
N ASP A 547 -17.61 41.78 1.33
CA ASP A 547 -16.22 41.77 1.78
C ASP A 547 -15.26 41.97 0.59
N TYR A 548 -15.54 41.31 -0.54
CA TYR A 548 -14.80 41.53 -1.78
C TYR A 548 -14.94 42.98 -2.29
N SER A 549 -16.14 43.56 -2.21
CA SER A 549 -16.38 44.94 -2.68
C SER A 549 -15.60 45.96 -1.84
N LYS A 550 -15.59 45.80 -0.51
CA LYS A 550 -14.78 46.64 0.38
C LYS A 550 -13.29 46.54 0.09
N LEU A 551 -12.80 45.32 -0.17
CA LEU A 551 -11.39 45.10 -0.53
C LEU A 551 -11.03 45.71 -1.88
N ILE A 552 -11.92 45.62 -2.87
CA ILE A 552 -11.75 46.30 -4.15
C ILE A 552 -11.59 47.81 -3.90
N ASP A 553 -12.45 48.41 -3.09
CA ASP A 553 -12.36 49.85 -2.80
C ASP A 553 -11.09 50.22 -2.01
N ASP A 554 -10.67 49.37 -1.07
CA ASP A 554 -9.41 49.56 -0.34
C ASP A 554 -8.22 49.58 -1.32
N TYR A 555 -8.12 48.62 -2.24
CA TYR A 555 -7.05 48.59 -3.24
C TYR A 555 -7.18 49.72 -4.28
N LYS A 556 -8.40 50.15 -4.65
CA LYS A 556 -8.58 51.35 -5.49
C LYS A 556 -8.05 52.60 -4.79
N ASN A 557 -8.27 52.73 -3.48
CA ASN A 557 -7.75 53.83 -2.68
C ASN A 557 -6.21 53.79 -2.57
N VAL A 558 -5.59 52.61 -2.57
CA VAL A 558 -4.13 52.47 -2.73
C VAL A 558 -3.70 53.04 -4.09
N LEU A 559 -4.35 52.62 -5.18
CA LEU A 559 -4.05 53.08 -6.54
C LEU A 559 -4.25 54.58 -6.76
N TYR A 560 -5.16 55.19 -5.99
CA TYR A 560 -5.42 56.62 -6.05
C TYR A 560 -4.39 57.47 -5.28
N LYS A 561 -3.85 56.94 -4.18
CA LYS A 561 -3.01 57.71 -3.24
C LYS A 561 -1.52 57.42 -3.36
N GLU A 562 -1.17 56.24 -3.83
CA GLU A 562 0.23 55.81 -3.92
C GLU A 562 0.76 56.07 -5.33
N THR A 563 1.91 56.73 -5.41
CA THR A 563 2.59 57.06 -6.68
C THR A 563 3.77 56.13 -6.97
N ASP A 564 4.12 55.25 -6.03
CA ASP A 564 5.18 54.27 -6.22
C ASP A 564 4.73 53.17 -7.18
N ASN A 565 5.49 52.99 -8.27
CA ASN A 565 5.13 52.06 -9.34
C ASN A 565 5.03 50.60 -8.89
N GLN A 566 5.79 50.19 -7.86
CA GLN A 566 5.74 48.82 -7.32
C GLN A 566 4.51 48.62 -6.43
N ILE A 567 4.18 49.60 -5.57
CA ILE A 567 2.96 49.60 -4.76
C ILE A 567 1.71 49.60 -5.65
N VAL A 568 1.70 50.43 -6.70
CA VAL A 568 0.63 50.51 -7.69
C VAL A 568 0.48 49.17 -8.44
N LYS A 569 1.58 48.56 -8.87
CA LYS A 569 1.56 47.25 -9.56
C LYS A 569 1.03 46.13 -8.66
N ALA A 570 1.45 46.09 -7.39
CA ALA A 570 0.97 45.12 -6.41
C ALA A 570 -0.55 45.27 -6.17
N ALA A 571 -1.03 46.50 -5.97
CA ALA A 571 -2.45 46.79 -5.78
C ALA A 571 -3.29 46.44 -7.01
N LEU A 572 -2.84 46.77 -8.23
CA LEU A 572 -3.51 46.40 -9.49
C LEU A 572 -3.66 44.88 -9.64
N THR A 573 -2.61 44.14 -9.26
CA THR A 573 -2.60 42.68 -9.34
C THR A 573 -3.63 42.06 -8.39
N LYS A 574 -3.70 42.55 -7.15
CA LYS A 574 -4.72 42.12 -6.17
C LYS A 574 -6.13 42.50 -6.61
N LEU A 575 -6.30 43.70 -7.18
CA LEU A 575 -7.58 44.14 -7.72
C LEU A 575 -8.10 43.18 -8.81
N ASN A 576 -7.24 42.75 -9.72
CA ASN A 576 -7.59 41.76 -10.75
C ASN A 576 -8.08 40.44 -10.14
N TYR A 577 -7.39 39.93 -9.11
CA TYR A 577 -7.81 38.71 -8.42
C TYR A 577 -9.17 38.85 -7.74
N LEU A 578 -9.44 40.00 -7.12
CA LEU A 578 -10.73 40.27 -6.48
C LEU A 578 -11.88 40.34 -7.49
N TYR A 579 -11.68 41.02 -8.62
CA TYR A 579 -12.67 41.04 -9.69
C TYR A 579 -12.87 39.67 -10.35
N LYS A 580 -11.82 38.85 -10.47
CA LYS A 580 -11.96 37.44 -10.90
C LYS A 580 -12.75 36.61 -9.90
N ALA A 581 -12.52 36.78 -8.60
CA ALA A 581 -13.29 36.09 -7.56
C ALA A 581 -14.77 36.53 -7.55
N LYS A 582 -15.05 37.80 -7.91
CA LYS A 582 -16.41 38.30 -8.16
C LYS A 582 -16.99 37.88 -9.52
N GLU A 583 -16.22 37.23 -10.39
CA GLU A 583 -16.58 36.92 -11.79
C GLU A 583 -16.99 38.17 -12.60
N ASP A 584 -16.49 39.35 -12.21
CA ASP A 584 -16.85 40.64 -12.80
C ASP A 584 -15.66 41.21 -13.59
N LYS A 585 -15.27 40.50 -14.65
CA LYS A 585 -14.15 40.87 -15.52
C LYS A 585 -14.40 42.19 -16.27
N ASN A 586 -15.66 42.51 -16.54
CA ASN A 586 -16.06 43.71 -17.27
C ASN A 586 -15.85 44.96 -16.40
N ALA A 587 -16.17 44.91 -15.11
CA ALA A 587 -15.91 46.03 -14.20
C ALA A 587 -14.41 46.31 -13.99
N PHE A 588 -13.56 45.28 -13.96
CA PHE A 588 -12.10 45.50 -13.89
C PHE A 588 -11.58 46.22 -15.13
N THR A 589 -12.03 45.81 -16.32
CA THR A 589 -11.63 46.42 -17.60
C THR A 589 -12.12 47.87 -17.68
N ALA A 590 -13.37 48.14 -17.27
CA ALA A 590 -13.92 49.49 -17.18
C ALA A 590 -13.12 50.37 -16.20
N TYR A 591 -12.70 49.82 -15.06
CA TYR A 591 -11.87 50.53 -14.10
C TYR A 591 -10.48 50.86 -14.64
N LEU A 592 -9.82 49.94 -15.36
CA LEU A 592 -8.53 50.21 -16.00
C LEU A 592 -8.64 51.32 -17.05
N ASN A 593 -9.72 51.31 -17.84
CA ASN A 593 -9.98 52.36 -18.83
C ASN A 593 -10.20 53.72 -18.15
N ASP A 594 -10.98 53.79 -17.07
CA ASP A 594 -11.17 55.01 -16.27
C ASP A 594 -9.84 55.52 -15.69
N LEU A 595 -9.02 54.61 -15.13
CA LEU A 595 -7.71 54.96 -14.57
C LEU A 595 -6.77 55.53 -15.63
N SER A 596 -6.77 54.94 -16.84
CA SER A 596 -5.96 55.39 -17.96
C SER A 596 -6.40 56.77 -18.51
N SER A 597 -7.69 57.09 -18.40
CA SER A 597 -8.26 58.37 -18.85
C SER A 597 -7.98 59.54 -17.90
N LYS A 598 -7.61 59.26 -16.65
CA LYS A 598 -7.33 60.27 -15.61
C LYS A 598 -5.84 60.59 -15.43
N ASN A 599 -4.95 59.81 -16.06
CA ASN A 599 -3.50 59.97 -16.02
C ASN A 599 -2.89 60.49 -17.34
N ASN A 600 -3.74 60.89 -18.29
CA ASN A 600 -3.41 61.85 -19.36
C ASN A 600 -3.91 63.23 -18.95
#